data_AF-A0A0F2LPS7-F1
#
_entry.id   AF-A0A0F2LPS7-F1
#
_cell.length_a   1.000
_cell.length_b   1.000
_cell.length_c   1.000
_cell.angle_alpha   90.00
_cell.angle_beta   90.00
_cell.angle_gamma   90.00
#
_symmetry.space_group_name_H-M   'P 1'
#
loop_
_entity.id
_entity.type
_entity.pdbx_description
1 polymer ?
#
loop_
_entity_poly.entity_id
_entity_poly.type
_entity_poly.pdbx_seq_one_letter_code
_entity_poly.pdbx_strand_id
1 'polypeptide(L)'
;TLTPLSCTCVGVPDKVKGEVLMCFVVPKASKERLEAELLELEKKLGKALVLSRIILVRDLPRTRNGKIMRRLIRNALLGKELGDTSSLENPQSLEEIKRAVKGS
;
A
#
# COMPACT_ATOMS: atom_id res chain seq x y z
N THR A 1 -2.71 -10.90 19.15
CA THR A 1 -3.01 -10.87 17.70
C THR A 1 -2.36 -9.65 17.11
N LEU A 2 -1.40 -9.84 16.19
CA LEU A 2 -0.62 -8.78 15.56
C LEU A 2 -1.37 -8.24 14.33
N THR A 3 -2.51 -7.59 14.56
CA THR A 3 -3.21 -6.90 13.48
C THR A 3 -2.42 -5.65 13.09
N PRO A 4 -2.13 -5.39 11.80
CA PRO A 4 -1.52 -4.13 11.39
C PRO A 4 -2.41 -2.98 11.86
N LEU A 5 -1.81 -1.80 12.11
CA LEU A 5 -2.59 -0.63 12.50
C LEU A 5 -3.56 -0.28 11.38
N SER A 6 -3.08 -0.38 10.14
CA SER A 6 -3.91 -0.38 8.95
C SER A 6 -3.17 -0.93 7.75
N CYS A 7 -3.93 -1.36 6.73
CA CYS A 7 -3.37 -1.75 5.45
C CYS A 7 -4.31 -1.39 4.30
N THR A 8 -3.75 -1.31 3.10
CA THR A 8 -4.54 -1.21 1.87
C THR A 8 -3.83 -1.87 0.72
N CYS A 9 -4.57 -2.56 -0.13
CA CYS A 9 -4.07 -3.11 -1.38
C CYS A 9 -4.51 -2.25 -2.56
N VAL A 10 -3.63 -2.10 -3.54
CA VAL A 10 -3.89 -1.38 -4.78
C VAL A 10 -3.36 -2.23 -5.93
N GLY A 11 -4.22 -2.52 -6.90
CA GLY A 11 -3.80 -3.14 -8.17
C GLY A 11 -2.98 -2.16 -8.99
N VAL A 12 -1.92 -2.65 -9.62
CA VAL A 12 -1.13 -1.89 -10.59
C VAL A 12 -0.91 -2.75 -11.84
N PRO A 13 -0.95 -2.17 -13.05
CA PRO A 13 -0.62 -2.88 -14.27
C PRO A 13 0.78 -3.49 -14.23
N ASP A 14 0.90 -4.74 -14.69
CA ASP A 14 2.15 -5.47 -14.84
C ASP A 14 2.26 -6.05 -16.25
N LYS A 15 3.44 -5.97 -16.87
CA LYS A 15 3.63 -6.35 -18.27
C LYS A 15 3.48 -7.86 -18.52
N VAL A 16 3.71 -8.69 -17.50
CA VAL A 16 3.71 -10.16 -17.62
C VAL A 16 2.42 -10.74 -17.06
N LYS A 17 1.97 -10.21 -15.92
CA LYS A 17 0.84 -10.73 -15.14
C LYS A 17 -0.46 -9.96 -15.40
N GLY A 18 -0.43 -8.90 -16.21
CA GLY A 18 -1.58 -8.03 -16.49
C GLY A 18 -1.83 -7.03 -15.37
N GLU A 19 -2.18 -7.52 -14.18
CA GLU A 19 -2.34 -6.72 -12.97
C GLU A 19 -1.76 -7.45 -11.76
N VAL A 20 -1.04 -6.72 -10.91
CA VAL A 20 -0.49 -7.25 -9.65
C VAL A 20 -0.98 -6.41 -8.47
N LEU A 21 -1.05 -7.04 -7.30
CA LEU A 21 -1.39 -6.33 -6.07
C LEU A 21 -0.14 -5.79 -5.39
N MET A 22 -0.17 -4.52 -5.03
CA MET A 22 0.75 -3.91 -4.08
C MET A 22 0.01 -3.65 -2.76
N CYS A 23 0.55 -4.16 -1.66
CA CYS A 23 -0.01 -3.98 -0.32
C CYS A 23 0.82 -2.95 0.46
N PHE A 24 0.17 -1.93 1.01
CA PHE A 24 0.78 -0.95 1.89
C PHE A 24 0.32 -1.19 3.31
N VAL A 25 1.27 -1.33 4.23
CA VAL A 25 1.01 -1.73 5.62
C VAL A 25 1.62 -0.71 6.57
N VAL A 26 0.79 -0.23 7.50
CA VAL A 26 1.23 0.55 8.67
C VAL A 26 1.36 -0.42 9.84
N PRO A 27 2.59 -0.79 10.23
CA PRO A 27 2.79 -1.82 11.23
C PRO A 27 2.48 -1.34 12.65
N LYS A 28 1.98 -2.25 13.50
CA LYS A 28 1.89 -2.04 14.96
C LYS A 28 3.14 -2.50 15.72
N ALA A 29 4.00 -3.29 15.08
CA ALA A 29 5.15 -3.94 15.70
C ALA A 29 6.41 -3.83 14.83
N SER A 30 7.55 -4.32 15.31
CA SER A 30 8.84 -4.24 14.62
C SER A 30 8.86 -5.00 13.29
N LYS A 31 9.76 -4.58 12.39
CA LYS A 31 9.89 -5.05 11.01
C LYS A 31 10.05 -6.57 10.90
N GLU A 32 10.81 -7.17 11.82
CA GLU A 32 11.18 -8.59 11.80
C GLU A 32 9.99 -9.52 12.03
N ARG A 33 8.97 -9.07 12.79
CA ARG A 33 7.75 -9.85 13.03
C ARG A 33 6.73 -9.74 11.91
N LEU A 34 6.84 -8.74 11.03
CA LEU A 34 5.95 -8.59 9.88
C LEU A 34 6.31 -9.55 8.76
N GLU A 35 7.59 -9.83 8.52
CA GLU A 35 8.01 -10.70 7.42
C GLU A 35 7.40 -12.12 7.52
N ALA A 36 7.34 -12.69 8.72
CA ALA A 36 6.70 -13.98 8.95
C ALA A 36 5.19 -13.98 8.65
N GLU A 37 4.49 -12.89 8.98
CA GLU A 37 3.05 -12.77 8.75
C GLU A 37 2.71 -12.46 7.30
N LEU A 38 3.60 -11.78 6.60
CA LEU A 38 3.47 -11.50 5.17
C LEU A 38 3.57 -12.76 4.33
N LEU A 39 4.45 -13.69 4.70
CA LEU A 39 4.53 -15.00 4.08
C LEU A 39 3.23 -15.80 4.28
N GLU A 40 2.62 -15.71 5.46
CA GLU A 40 1.32 -16.34 5.74
C GLU A 40 0.17 -15.67 4.98
N LEU A 41 0.22 -14.34 4.78
CA LEU A 41 -0.76 -13.61 4.00
C LEU A 41 -0.68 -13.97 2.51
N GLU A 42 0.52 -14.11 1.96
CA GLU A 42 0.73 -14.56 0.58
C GLU A 42 0.15 -15.96 0.33
N LYS A 43 0.35 -16.89 1.28
CA LYS A 43 -0.27 -18.22 1.22
C LYS A 43 -1.80 -18.15 1.23
N LYS A 44 -2.40 -17.22 1.99
CA LYS A 44 -3.86 -17.06 2.13
C LYS A 44 -4.53 -16.41 0.92
N LEU A 45 -3.86 -15.47 0.24
CA LEU A 45 -4.43 -14.75 -0.90
C LEU A 45 -4.57 -15.63 -2.16
N GLY A 46 -3.91 -16.79 -2.18
CA GLY A 46 -4.04 -17.79 -3.24
C GLY A 46 -3.41 -17.36 -4.57
N LYS A 47 -3.38 -18.27 -5.56
CA LYS A 47 -2.72 -18.04 -6.86
C LYS A 47 -3.44 -17.03 -7.77
N ALA A 48 -4.70 -16.69 -7.47
CA ALA A 48 -5.54 -15.85 -8.32
C ALA A 48 -5.15 -14.36 -8.27
N LEU A 49 -4.52 -13.91 -7.18
CA LEU A 49 -4.03 -12.54 -7.03
C LEU A 49 -2.55 -12.60 -6.70
N VAL A 50 -1.72 -12.26 -7.70
CA VAL A 50 -0.29 -12.22 -7.50
C VAL A 50 0.05 -10.98 -6.67
N LEU A 51 0.21 -11.19 -5.37
CA LEU A 51 0.79 -10.20 -4.48
C LEU A 51 2.22 -9.94 -4.95
N SER A 52 2.46 -8.79 -5.57
CA SER A 52 3.78 -8.48 -6.09
C SER A 52 4.70 -7.95 -5.02
N ARG A 53 4.19 -7.06 -4.14
CA ARG A 53 4.99 -6.44 -3.09
C ARG A 53 4.14 -6.08 -1.88
N ILE A 54 4.76 -6.20 -0.71
CA ILE A 54 4.29 -5.52 0.50
C ILE A 54 5.29 -4.42 0.84
N ILE A 55 4.76 -3.24 1.13
CA ILE A 55 5.53 -2.04 1.40
C ILE A 55 5.10 -1.51 2.76
N LEU A 56 6.08 -1.39 3.66
CA LEU A 56 5.86 -0.78 4.96
C LEU A 56 5.90 0.73 4.82
N VAL A 57 4.89 1.40 5.37
CA VAL A 57 4.79 2.85 5.42
C VAL A 57 4.36 3.28 6.82
N ARG A 58 4.67 4.51 7.18
CA ARG A 58 4.30 5.10 8.47
C ARG A 58 2.85 5.57 8.49
N ASP A 59 2.31 5.92 7.32
CA ASP A 59 0.94 6.40 7.19
C ASP A 59 0.36 6.11 5.79
N LEU A 60 -0.97 6.16 5.68
CA LEU A 60 -1.71 6.02 4.43
C LEU A 60 -2.46 7.32 4.12
N PRO A 61 -2.61 7.71 2.84
CA PRO A 61 -3.36 8.89 2.46
C PRO A 61 -4.83 8.72 2.81
N ARG A 62 -5.22 9.34 3.92
CA ARG A 62 -6.58 9.36 4.43
C ARG A 62 -7.16 10.75 4.33
N THR A 63 -8.44 10.80 4.08
CA THR A 63 -9.23 12.02 4.28
C THR A 63 -9.37 12.33 5.77
N ARG A 64 -9.79 13.55 6.12
CA ARG A 64 -10.08 13.95 7.51
C ARG A 64 -11.12 13.09 8.24
N ASN A 65 -11.95 12.34 7.50
CA ASN A 65 -12.89 11.36 8.06
C ASN A 65 -12.35 9.91 8.05
N GLY A 66 -11.04 9.73 7.82
CA GLY A 66 -10.34 8.46 7.93
C GLY A 66 -10.40 7.54 6.70
N LYS A 67 -11.07 7.94 5.61
CA LYS A 67 -11.19 7.14 4.39
C LYS A 67 -9.87 7.10 3.63
N ILE A 68 -9.35 5.90 3.38
CA ILE A 68 -8.13 5.69 2.58
C ILE A 68 -8.42 6.00 1.10
N MET A 69 -7.67 6.94 0.53
CA MET A 69 -7.80 7.36 -0.87
C MET A 69 -6.97 6.49 -1.81
N ARG A 70 -7.39 5.23 -2.01
CA ARG A 70 -6.71 4.25 -2.88
C ARG A 70 -6.47 4.74 -4.32
N ARG A 71 -7.37 5.59 -4.84
CA ARG A 71 -7.21 6.25 -6.15
C ARG A 71 -5.92 7.08 -6.21
N LEU A 72 -5.63 7.86 -5.17
CA LEU A 72 -4.43 8.70 -5.11
C LEU A 72 -3.17 7.86 -4.99
N ILE A 73 -3.22 6.77 -4.22
CA ILE A 73 -2.14 5.77 -4.17
C ILE A 73 -1.88 5.22 -5.57
N ARG A 74 -2.89 4.71 -6.28
CA ARG A 74 -2.74 4.17 -7.64
C ARG A 74 -2.17 5.22 -8.60
N ASN A 75 -2.67 6.44 -8.57
CA ASN A 75 -2.18 7.51 -9.46
C ASN A 75 -0.72 7.88 -9.14
N ALA A 76 -0.35 7.94 -7.86
CA ALA A 76 1.02 8.19 -7.43
C ALA A 76 1.99 7.09 -7.93
N LEU A 77 1.56 5.82 -7.89
CA LEU A 77 2.35 4.69 -8.40
C LEU A 77 2.50 4.72 -9.93
N LEU A 78 1.46 5.16 -10.64
CA LEU A 78 1.44 5.22 -12.11
C LEU A 78 1.98 6.54 -12.68
N GLY A 79 2.44 7.46 -11.83
CA GLY A 79 2.87 8.80 -12.27
C GLY A 79 1.76 9.63 -12.92
N LYS A 80 0.49 9.33 -12.62
CA LYS A 80 -0.67 10.05 -13.13
C LYS A 80 -0.99 11.26 -12.25
N GLU A 81 -1.74 12.20 -12.80
CA GLU A 81 -2.26 13.34 -12.04
C GLU A 81 -3.07 12.87 -10.82
N LEU A 82 -2.83 13.51 -9.68
CA LEU A 82 -3.51 13.19 -8.43
C LEU A 82 -4.93 13.79 -8.39
N GLY A 83 -5.16 14.90 -9.08
CA GLY A 83 -6.37 15.70 -8.95
C GLY A 83 -6.45 16.33 -7.55
N ASP A 84 -7.66 16.51 -7.03
CA ASP A 84 -7.87 17.12 -5.72
C ASP A 84 -7.34 16.25 -4.55
N THR A 85 -6.48 16.84 -3.75
CA THR A 85 -5.88 16.28 -2.53
C THR A 85 -6.19 17.08 -1.28
N SER A 86 -7.01 18.14 -1.37
CA SER A 86 -7.31 19.07 -0.27
C SER A 86 -8.00 18.41 0.94
N SER A 87 -8.69 17.30 0.69
CA SER A 87 -9.36 16.50 1.72
C SER A 87 -8.42 15.60 2.52
N LEU A 88 -7.17 15.41 2.08
CA LEU A 88 -6.19 14.61 2.80
C LEU A 88 -5.83 15.25 4.13
N GLU A 89 -5.81 14.43 5.18
CA GLU A 89 -5.29 14.81 6.49
C GLU A 89 -3.77 14.97 6.45
N ASN A 90 -3.09 14.02 5.81
CA ASN A 90 -1.65 14.03 5.63
C ASN A 90 -1.25 13.85 4.15
N PRO A 91 -1.05 14.94 3.39
CA PRO A 91 -0.58 14.85 2.00
C PRO A 91 0.81 14.21 1.84
N GLN A 92 1.67 14.28 2.85
CA GLN A 92 3.05 13.74 2.77
C GLN A 92 3.08 12.20 2.68
N SER A 93 2.02 11.53 3.14
CA SER A 93 1.86 10.08 2.99
C SER A 93 1.96 9.60 1.53
N LEU A 94 1.55 10.43 0.55
CA LEU A 94 1.70 10.11 -0.87
C LEU A 94 3.16 10.13 -1.33
N GLU A 95 3.94 11.10 -0.87
CA GLU A 95 5.36 11.18 -1.20
C GLU A 95 6.17 10.07 -0.53
N GLU A 96 5.77 9.68 0.69
CA GLU A 96 6.32 8.49 1.35
C GLU A 96 6.05 7.22 0.54
N ILE A 97 4.81 7.01 0.09
CA ILE A 97 4.45 5.86 -0.75
C ILE A 97 5.32 5.82 -2.02
N LYS A 98 5.48 6.94 -2.72
CA LYS A 98 6.33 7.03 -3.92
C LYS A 98 7.79 6.67 -3.61
N ARG A 99 8.33 7.14 -2.49
CA ARG A 99 9.70 6.85 -2.05
C ARG A 99 9.88 5.38 -1.68
N ALA A 100 8.95 4.84 -0.90
CA ALA A 100 8.99 3.46 -0.44
C ALA A 100 8.97 2.47 -1.62
N VAL A 101 8.26 2.79 -2.70
CA VAL A 101 8.23 1.97 -3.92
C VAL A 101 9.55 2.03 -4.70
N LYS A 102 10.20 3.21 -4.74
CA LYS A 102 11.49 3.39 -5.43
C LYS A 102 12.67 2.77 -4.69
N GLY A 103 12.59 2.72 -3.35
CA GLY A 103 13.66 2.20 -2.49
C GLY A 103 13.52 0.72 -2.11
N SER A 104 12.50 0.01 -2.60
CA SER A 104 12.24 -1.41 -2.30
C SER A 104 12.55 -2.34 -3.46
#